data_AF-A0A662YEA7-F1
#
_entry.id   AF-A0A662YEA7-F1
#
_cell.length_a   1.000
_cell.length_b   1.000
_cell.length_c   1.000
_cell.angle_alpha   90.00
_cell.angle_beta   90.00
_cell.angle_gamma   90.00
#
_symmetry.space_group_name_H-M   'P 1'
#
loop_
_entity.id
_entity.type
_entity.pdbx_description
1 polymer ?
#
loop_
_entity_poly.entity_id
_entity_poly.type
_entity_poly.pdbx_seq_one_letter_code
_entity_poly.pdbx_strand_id
1 'polypeptide(L)'
;MAAASASLSSPLRVQRAEEKVLAPGRVKASSTAFNAVGEGQDGGPCAEWDASTDSTAISISALSFATDLLFNLDDVRAECAAGLATHSSLVALLKSRISLERTYAQELSKMARSSRLEEAEHGTMKEALGALKAQYLNTSVQHSLLAKNLEEDVLRPIETLYAYNNQKTQSLARRIHGIKKEVKVRKDYGVFDKHFRDASAAFSAAMASGFSSTSLECQYHHRLSQMGRGEYPSNNVASTHTKQSGTVALKTLNNNSHKLVNWLRSSEQHRKEHLANNAVKVLEVRQLSICSFERECEGKNSV
;
A
#
# COMPACT_ATOMS: atom_id res chain seq x y z
N MET A 1 -62.59 11.46 7.11
CA MET A 1 -61.46 12.22 7.67
C MET A 1 -60.47 12.41 6.54
N ALA A 2 -60.66 13.45 5.73
CA ALA A 2 -60.16 14.82 5.91
C ALA A 2 -58.77 14.99 5.30
N ALA A 3 -58.72 15.90 4.33
CA ALA A 3 -57.68 16.20 3.35
C ALA A 3 -56.40 16.80 3.93
N ALA A 4 -55.32 16.73 3.15
CA ALA A 4 -54.35 17.83 3.02
C ALA A 4 -53.57 17.70 1.70
N SER A 5 -54.09 18.37 0.69
CA SER A 5 -53.39 18.82 -0.51
C SER A 5 -52.57 20.07 -0.16
N ALA A 6 -51.31 20.12 -0.56
CA ALA A 6 -50.49 21.34 -0.52
C ALA A 6 -49.86 21.58 -1.89
N SER A 7 -50.46 22.56 -2.55
CA SER A 7 -50.01 23.22 -3.78
C SER A 7 -48.90 24.22 -3.44
N LEU A 8 -47.78 24.18 -4.16
CA LEU A 8 -46.83 25.29 -4.21
C LEU A 8 -46.49 25.59 -5.67
N SER A 9 -47.31 26.48 -6.21
CA SER A 9 -47.06 27.31 -7.38
C SER A 9 -45.96 28.31 -7.06
N SER A 10 -45.00 28.49 -7.97
CA SER A 10 -44.29 29.76 -8.12
C SER A 10 -43.89 29.97 -9.58
N PRO A 11 -43.98 31.22 -10.10
CA PRO A 11 -43.96 31.50 -11.54
C PRO A 11 -42.55 31.78 -12.07
N LEU A 12 -42.31 31.30 -13.30
CA LEU A 12 -41.16 31.63 -14.13
C LEU A 12 -41.16 33.13 -14.48
N ARG A 13 -40.10 33.82 -14.06
CA ARG A 13 -39.80 35.20 -14.45
C ARG A 13 -39.10 35.19 -15.82
N VAL A 14 -39.86 35.46 -16.87
CA VAL A 14 -39.36 35.69 -18.23
C VAL A 14 -38.69 37.07 -18.28
N GLN A 15 -37.37 37.12 -18.48
CA GLN A 15 -36.69 38.34 -18.91
C GLN A 15 -36.65 38.37 -20.44
N ARG A 16 -37.38 39.34 -20.97
CA ARG A 16 -37.46 39.74 -22.37
C ARG A 16 -36.18 40.53 -22.70
N ALA A 17 -35.32 39.99 -23.55
CA ALA A 17 -34.23 40.74 -24.16
C ALA A 17 -34.66 41.18 -25.56
N GLU A 18 -34.48 42.47 -25.82
CA GLU A 18 -34.96 43.17 -27.00
C GLU A 18 -34.24 42.75 -28.29
N GLU A 19 -35.06 42.60 -29.32
CA GLU A 19 -34.72 42.36 -30.71
C GLU A 19 -34.20 43.67 -31.33
N LYS A 20 -32.93 43.70 -31.78
CA LYS A 20 -32.41 44.73 -32.68
C LYS A 20 -32.34 44.17 -34.10
N VAL A 21 -33.27 44.65 -34.90
CA VAL A 21 -33.36 44.51 -36.35
C VAL A 21 -32.14 45.17 -37.02
N LEU A 22 -31.42 44.43 -37.87
CA LEU A 22 -30.71 45.01 -39.00
C LEU A 22 -30.72 44.03 -40.19
N ALA A 23 -31.12 44.58 -41.33
CA ALA A 23 -31.52 43.90 -42.57
C ALA A 23 -30.34 43.28 -43.37
N PRO A 24 -30.63 42.47 -44.41
CA PRO A 24 -29.67 41.55 -45.02
C PRO A 24 -28.96 42.12 -46.27
N GLY A 25 -27.66 41.84 -46.40
CA GLY A 25 -26.81 42.24 -47.52
C GLY A 25 -26.26 41.06 -48.32
N ARG A 26 -26.98 40.72 -49.40
CA ARG A 26 -26.58 40.21 -50.73
C ARG A 26 -25.19 39.54 -50.95
N VAL A 27 -25.31 38.32 -51.46
CA VAL A 27 -24.41 37.45 -52.27
C VAL A 27 -23.37 38.16 -53.15
N LYS A 28 -22.12 37.64 -53.16
CA LYS A 28 -21.32 37.36 -54.37
C LYS A 28 -20.17 36.39 -54.08
N ALA A 29 -20.21 35.23 -54.74
CA ALA A 29 -19.06 34.38 -54.98
C ALA A 29 -18.27 34.94 -56.19
N SER A 30 -16.93 34.88 -56.15
CA SER A 30 -16.11 34.45 -57.29
C SER A 30 -14.64 34.28 -56.90
N SER A 31 -14.14 33.08 -57.19
CA SER A 31 -12.80 32.66 -57.62
C SER A 31 -11.69 33.72 -57.77
N THR A 32 -10.46 33.42 -57.36
CA THR A 32 -9.35 32.95 -58.23
C THR A 32 -8.06 32.77 -57.41
N ALA A 33 -7.33 31.68 -57.68
CA ALA A 33 -6.01 31.35 -57.13
C ALA A 33 -4.88 32.17 -57.78
N PHE A 34 -3.79 32.46 -57.04
CA PHE A 34 -2.41 32.44 -57.55
C PHE A 34 -1.39 32.51 -56.39
N ASN A 35 -0.31 31.75 -56.53
CA ASN A 35 0.81 31.56 -55.59
C ASN A 35 1.59 32.85 -55.29
N ALA A 36 2.16 32.98 -54.08
CA ALA A 36 3.59 33.26 -53.88
C ALA A 36 4.00 33.24 -52.40
N VAL A 37 5.21 32.73 -52.20
CA VAL A 37 6.06 32.65 -51.01
C VAL A 37 6.30 34.01 -50.34
N GLY A 38 6.34 34.04 -49.01
CA GLY A 38 6.84 35.15 -48.21
C GLY A 38 6.97 34.77 -46.74
N GLU A 39 8.19 34.49 -46.31
CA GLU A 39 8.60 34.44 -44.90
C GLU A 39 8.40 35.82 -44.25
N GLY A 40 7.98 35.84 -42.97
CA GLY A 40 7.91 37.08 -42.19
C GLY A 40 7.15 36.92 -40.89
N GLN A 41 7.90 36.86 -39.79
CA GLN A 41 7.43 36.97 -38.41
C GLN A 41 6.55 38.21 -38.20
N ASP A 42 5.39 38.07 -37.55
CA ASP A 42 5.12 38.82 -36.32
C ASP A 42 3.94 38.23 -35.55
N GLY A 43 4.19 37.91 -34.28
CA GLY A 43 3.24 37.25 -33.38
C GLY A 43 2.29 38.26 -32.75
N GLY A 44 1.01 38.16 -33.11
CA GLY A 44 -0.09 38.84 -32.41
C GLY A 44 -0.42 38.18 -31.06
N PRO A 45 -1.04 38.92 -30.13
CA PRO A 45 -1.05 38.60 -28.71
C PRO A 45 -1.97 37.42 -28.38
N CYS A 46 -1.46 36.48 -27.59
CA CYS A 46 -2.25 35.44 -26.93
C CYS A 46 -3.29 36.09 -26.02
N ALA A 47 -4.56 35.77 -26.27
CA ALA A 47 -5.63 36.03 -25.33
C ALA A 47 -5.33 35.30 -24.01
N GLU A 48 -5.18 36.11 -22.97
CA GLU A 48 -5.05 35.75 -21.57
C GLU A 48 -6.37 35.11 -21.10
N TRP A 49 -6.33 33.82 -20.81
CA TRP A 49 -7.44 33.13 -20.14
C TRP A 49 -7.17 33.19 -18.64
N ASP A 50 -7.72 34.21 -17.99
CA ASP A 50 -7.78 34.31 -16.53
C ASP A 50 -8.70 33.22 -15.96
N ALA A 51 -8.13 32.03 -15.74
CA ALA A 51 -8.71 31.01 -14.89
C ALA A 51 -8.20 31.20 -13.46
N SER A 52 -8.76 32.20 -12.76
CA SER A 52 -8.59 32.36 -11.32
C SER A 52 -9.37 31.24 -10.59
N THR A 53 -8.73 30.09 -10.47
CA THR A 53 -8.94 29.15 -9.37
C THR A 53 -7.56 28.82 -8.81
N ASP A 54 -7.05 29.74 -7.99
CA ASP A 54 -5.88 29.53 -7.15
C ASP A 54 -6.19 28.44 -6.11
N SER A 55 -6.14 27.17 -6.53
CA SER A 55 -5.48 26.17 -5.71
C SER A 55 -4.00 26.27 -6.04
N THR A 56 -3.36 27.29 -5.48
CA THR A 56 -1.90 27.38 -5.43
C THR A 56 -1.45 26.12 -4.71
N ALA A 57 -1.09 25.08 -5.47
CA ALA A 57 -0.33 23.98 -4.95
C ALA A 57 0.96 24.63 -4.45
N ILE A 58 1.04 24.87 -3.14
CA ILE A 58 2.25 25.32 -2.47
C ILE A 58 3.23 24.16 -2.64
N SER A 59 3.93 24.14 -3.77
CA SER A 59 5.07 23.28 -4.00
C SER A 59 6.15 23.81 -3.06
N ILE A 60 6.14 23.32 -1.83
CA ILE A 60 7.27 23.50 -0.92
C ILE A 60 8.42 22.75 -1.59
N SER A 61 9.31 23.46 -2.27
CA SER A 61 10.41 22.92 -3.09
C SER A 61 11.41 22.04 -2.33
N ALA A 62 11.16 21.77 -1.04
CA ALA A 62 11.96 20.94 -0.16
C ALA A 62 11.26 19.66 0.31
N LEU A 63 9.96 19.45 0.03
CA LEU A 63 9.24 18.25 0.46
C LEU A 63 9.26 17.17 -0.62
N SER A 64 9.78 15.99 -0.28
CA SER A 64 9.85 14.84 -1.16
C SER A 64 9.49 13.55 -0.43
N PHE A 65 8.70 12.70 -1.09
CA PHE A 65 8.42 11.34 -0.62
C PHE A 65 9.70 10.55 -0.32
N ALA A 66 10.76 10.78 -1.09
CA ALA A 66 12.01 10.05 -0.97
C ALA A 66 12.83 10.43 0.26
N THR A 67 12.59 11.59 0.87
CA THR A 67 13.35 12.08 2.04
C THR A 67 12.50 12.13 3.29
N ASP A 68 11.25 12.57 3.20
CA ASP A 68 10.45 12.94 4.37
C ASP A 68 9.51 11.82 4.84
N LEU A 69 9.22 10.85 3.97
CA LEU A 69 8.24 9.78 4.23
C LEU A 69 8.89 8.38 4.30
N LEU A 70 10.22 8.31 4.39
CA LEU A 70 10.99 7.06 4.45
C LEU A 70 10.55 6.12 5.58
N PHE A 71 10.06 6.66 6.69
CA PHE A 71 9.63 5.89 7.86
C PHE A 71 8.11 5.69 7.94
N ASN A 72 7.34 6.42 7.13
CA ASN A 72 5.87 6.46 7.18
C ASN A 72 5.23 5.76 5.97
N LEU A 73 5.82 4.64 5.55
CA LEU A 73 5.35 3.88 4.38
C LEU A 73 3.89 3.39 4.52
N ASP A 74 3.40 3.20 5.75
CA ASP A 74 2.00 2.86 5.98
C ASP A 74 1.05 4.00 5.64
N ASP A 75 1.43 5.23 5.97
CA ASP A 75 0.63 6.42 5.70
C ASP A 75 0.59 6.67 4.19
N VAL A 76 1.73 6.53 3.51
CA VAL A 76 1.79 6.58 2.03
C VAL A 76 0.87 5.54 1.40
N ARG A 77 0.86 4.31 1.94
CA ARG A 77 -0.04 3.25 1.46
C ARG A 77 -1.50 3.58 1.73
N ALA A 78 -1.81 4.13 2.91
CA ALA A 78 -3.17 4.51 3.28
C ALA A 78 -3.68 5.65 2.37
N GLU A 79 -2.84 6.64 2.08
CA GLU A 79 -3.16 7.73 1.17
C GLU A 79 -3.39 7.23 -0.27
N CYS A 80 -2.55 6.30 -0.75
CA CYS A 80 -2.80 5.66 -2.06
C CYS A 80 -4.14 4.92 -2.08
N ALA A 81 -4.52 4.24 -0.99
CA ALA A 81 -5.79 3.54 -0.89
C ALA A 81 -6.98 4.54 -0.85
N ALA A 82 -6.84 5.67 -0.16
CA ALA A 82 -7.82 6.74 -0.14
C ALA A 82 -8.00 7.35 -1.53
N GLY A 83 -6.90 7.66 -2.24
CA GLY A 83 -6.95 8.13 -3.62
C GLY A 83 -7.64 7.14 -4.57
N LEU A 84 -7.39 5.83 -4.39
CA LEU A 84 -8.07 4.79 -5.16
C LEU A 84 -9.58 4.73 -4.85
N ALA A 85 -9.98 4.90 -3.59
CA ALA A 85 -11.39 4.97 -3.20
C ALA A 85 -12.08 6.19 -3.84
N THR A 86 -11.45 7.37 -3.82
CA THR A 86 -11.94 8.58 -4.50
C THR A 86 -12.10 8.35 -6.00
N HIS A 87 -11.13 7.68 -6.64
CA HIS A 87 -11.23 7.33 -8.05
C HIS A 87 -12.41 6.38 -8.33
N SER A 88 -12.65 5.39 -7.46
CA SER A 88 -13.83 4.52 -7.57
C SER A 88 -15.15 5.30 -7.49
N SER A 89 -15.24 6.26 -6.57
CA SER A 89 -16.40 7.16 -6.45
C SER A 89 -16.62 8.01 -7.71
N LEU A 90 -15.54 8.51 -8.33
CA LEU A 90 -15.62 9.25 -9.59
C LEU A 90 -16.18 8.39 -10.73
N VAL A 91 -15.70 7.17 -10.87
CA VAL A 91 -16.21 6.20 -11.86
C VAL A 91 -17.71 5.95 -11.65
N ALA A 92 -18.13 5.77 -10.40
CA ALA A 92 -19.54 5.57 -10.07
C ALA A 92 -20.41 6.80 -10.43
N LEU A 93 -19.93 8.01 -10.13
CA LEU A 93 -20.61 9.26 -10.48
C LEU A 93 -20.78 9.39 -12.00
N LEU A 94 -19.71 9.15 -12.78
CA LEU A 94 -19.76 9.21 -14.24
C LEU A 94 -20.76 8.21 -14.82
N LYS A 95 -20.77 6.97 -14.33
CA LYS A 95 -21.76 5.96 -14.72
C LYS A 95 -23.19 6.41 -14.44
N SER A 96 -23.43 6.97 -13.25
CA SER A 96 -24.73 7.51 -12.89
C SER A 96 -25.14 8.67 -13.81
N ARG A 97 -24.21 9.58 -14.14
CA ARG A 97 -24.50 10.70 -15.04
C ARG A 97 -24.83 10.22 -16.45
N ILE A 98 -24.05 9.30 -17.01
CA ILE A 98 -24.31 8.71 -18.33
C ILE A 98 -25.68 8.03 -18.36
N SER A 99 -26.03 7.27 -17.32
CA SER A 99 -27.35 6.64 -17.21
C SER A 99 -28.48 7.69 -17.20
N LEU A 100 -28.30 8.78 -16.45
CA LEU A 100 -29.28 9.86 -16.38
C LEU A 100 -29.48 10.54 -17.73
N GLU A 101 -28.41 10.83 -18.47
CA GLU A 101 -28.49 11.41 -19.82
C GLU A 101 -29.24 10.48 -20.79
N ARG A 102 -29.00 9.17 -20.72
CA ARG A 102 -29.73 8.16 -21.51
C ARG A 102 -31.21 8.15 -21.20
N THR A 103 -31.57 8.11 -19.92
CA THR A 103 -32.98 8.12 -19.48
C THR A 103 -33.66 9.42 -19.89
N TYR A 104 -32.99 10.57 -19.73
CA TYR A 104 -33.53 11.86 -20.13
C TYR A 104 -33.78 11.92 -21.64
N ALA A 105 -32.81 11.53 -22.46
CA ALA A 105 -32.98 11.40 -23.91
C ALA A 105 -34.16 10.50 -24.27
N GLN A 106 -34.29 9.34 -23.61
CA GLN A 106 -35.37 8.39 -23.85
C GLN A 106 -36.75 9.01 -23.53
N GLU A 107 -36.90 9.68 -22.38
CA GLU A 107 -38.17 10.30 -22.00
C GLU A 107 -38.54 11.48 -22.91
N LEU A 108 -37.57 12.30 -23.35
CA LEU A 108 -37.81 13.34 -24.37
C LEU A 108 -38.34 12.74 -25.68
N SER A 109 -37.69 11.66 -26.15
CA SER A 109 -38.11 10.96 -27.37
C SER A 109 -39.51 10.36 -27.24
N LYS A 110 -39.81 9.77 -26.08
CA LYS A 110 -41.10 9.19 -25.76
C LYS A 110 -42.20 10.26 -25.69
N MET A 111 -41.97 11.40 -25.04
CA MET A 111 -42.92 12.51 -24.99
C MET A 111 -43.25 13.02 -26.40
N ALA A 112 -42.22 13.25 -27.22
CA ALA A 112 -42.40 13.71 -28.61
C ALA A 112 -43.19 12.73 -29.47
N ARG A 113 -43.00 11.41 -29.27
CA ARG A 113 -43.72 10.37 -30.02
C ARG A 113 -45.14 10.14 -29.50
N SER A 114 -45.36 10.32 -28.19
CA SER A 114 -46.66 10.08 -27.56
C SER A 114 -47.62 11.25 -27.75
N SER A 115 -47.12 12.46 -28.01
CA SER A 115 -47.95 13.61 -28.33
C SER A 115 -48.55 13.48 -29.72
N ARG A 116 -49.79 13.00 -29.81
CA ARG A 116 -50.63 13.06 -31.04
C ARG A 116 -51.16 14.46 -31.35
N LEU A 117 -50.46 15.50 -30.88
CA LEU A 117 -50.93 16.90 -30.90
C LEU A 117 -51.11 17.43 -32.33
N GLU A 118 -50.37 16.91 -33.31
CA GLU A 118 -50.45 17.34 -34.72
C GLU A 118 -51.61 16.69 -35.50
N GLU A 119 -52.21 15.61 -35.01
CA GLU A 119 -53.23 14.86 -35.76
C GLU A 119 -54.60 15.55 -35.72
N ALA A 120 -54.87 16.32 -34.66
CA ALA A 120 -56.13 17.04 -34.46
C ALA A 120 -56.10 18.49 -34.97
N GLU A 121 -54.91 19.07 -35.16
CA GLU A 121 -54.74 20.51 -35.42
C GLU A 121 -54.43 20.84 -36.88
N HIS A 122 -54.73 22.07 -37.29
CA HIS A 122 -54.58 22.54 -38.67
C HIS A 122 -53.89 23.93 -38.73
N GLY A 123 -53.38 24.27 -39.93
CA GLY A 123 -52.75 25.56 -40.19
C GLY A 123 -51.48 25.80 -39.34
N THR A 124 -51.28 27.06 -38.94
CA THR A 124 -50.07 27.50 -38.22
C THR A 124 -49.88 26.83 -36.86
N MET A 125 -50.97 26.40 -36.20
CA MET A 125 -50.87 25.68 -34.92
C MET A 125 -50.30 24.27 -35.10
N LYS A 126 -50.67 23.57 -36.19
CA LYS A 126 -50.07 22.27 -36.53
C LYS A 126 -48.56 22.41 -36.76
N GLU A 127 -48.16 23.45 -37.49
CA GLU A 127 -46.75 23.73 -37.76
C GLU A 127 -45.97 24.03 -36.47
N ALA A 128 -46.53 24.84 -35.57
CA ALA A 128 -45.92 25.15 -34.28
C ALA A 128 -45.75 23.89 -33.39
N LEU A 129 -46.76 23.03 -33.35
CA LEU A 129 -46.69 21.75 -32.63
C LEU A 129 -45.68 20.78 -33.28
N GLY A 130 -45.62 20.76 -34.61
CA GLY A 130 -44.60 20.02 -35.37
C GLY A 130 -43.18 20.47 -35.06
N ALA A 131 -42.95 21.78 -35.02
CA ALA A 131 -41.66 22.35 -34.64
C ALA A 131 -41.27 21.99 -33.20
N LEU A 132 -42.22 22.05 -32.26
CA LEU A 132 -42.00 21.65 -30.86
C LEU A 132 -41.62 20.17 -30.76
N LYS A 133 -42.34 19.28 -31.44
CA LYS A 133 -42.02 17.84 -31.48
C LYS A 133 -40.63 17.59 -32.07
N ALA A 134 -40.30 18.25 -33.18
CA ALA A 134 -38.98 18.16 -33.81
C ALA A 134 -37.86 18.62 -32.85
N GLN A 135 -38.12 19.68 -32.06
CA GLN A 135 -37.19 20.16 -31.05
C GLN A 135 -36.93 19.09 -29.97
N TYR A 136 -37.97 18.48 -29.39
CA TYR A 136 -37.82 17.40 -28.41
C TYR A 136 -37.02 16.21 -28.97
N LEU A 137 -37.28 15.83 -30.23
CA LEU A 137 -36.53 14.76 -30.89
C LEU A 137 -35.06 15.14 -31.10
N ASN A 138 -34.76 16.36 -31.56
CA ASN A 138 -33.39 16.82 -31.74
C ASN A 138 -32.64 16.84 -30.40
N THR A 139 -33.22 17.45 -29.36
CA THR A 139 -32.64 17.46 -28.01
C THR A 139 -32.43 16.04 -27.48
N SER A 140 -33.36 15.10 -27.72
CA SER A 140 -33.15 13.70 -27.33
C SER A 140 -31.92 13.07 -27.98
N VAL A 141 -31.69 13.33 -29.27
CA VAL A 141 -30.51 12.83 -30.00
C VAL A 141 -29.23 13.45 -29.45
N GLN A 142 -29.23 14.76 -29.16
CA GLN A 142 -28.08 15.46 -28.57
C GLN A 142 -27.68 14.86 -27.22
N HIS A 143 -28.63 14.64 -26.32
CA HIS A 143 -28.35 14.03 -25.00
C HIS A 143 -27.90 12.56 -25.13
N SER A 144 -28.48 11.81 -26.06
CA SER A 144 -28.02 10.45 -26.35
C SER A 144 -26.57 10.43 -26.86
N LEU A 145 -26.20 11.40 -27.71
CA LEU A 145 -24.83 11.53 -28.22
C LEU A 145 -23.87 11.96 -27.11
N LEU A 146 -24.26 12.92 -26.26
CA LEU A 146 -23.48 13.33 -25.10
C LEU A 146 -23.19 12.14 -24.17
N ALA A 147 -24.20 11.32 -23.86
CA ALA A 147 -24.03 10.13 -23.04
C ALA A 147 -23.03 9.15 -23.64
N LYS A 148 -23.05 8.97 -24.98
CA LYS A 148 -22.10 8.13 -25.70
C LYS A 148 -20.67 8.69 -25.62
N ASN A 149 -20.49 9.99 -25.87
CA ASN A 149 -19.18 10.63 -25.81
C ASN A 149 -18.61 10.59 -24.39
N LEU A 150 -19.43 10.84 -23.36
CA LEU A 150 -19.01 10.70 -21.95
C LEU A 150 -18.59 9.26 -21.62
N GLU A 151 -19.24 8.26 -22.21
CA GLU A 151 -18.85 6.86 -22.00
C GLU A 151 -17.53 6.52 -22.70
N GLU A 152 -17.37 6.90 -23.96
CA GLU A 152 -16.23 6.54 -24.81
C GLU A 152 -14.98 7.35 -24.48
N ASP A 153 -15.11 8.67 -24.34
CA ASP A 153 -13.97 9.59 -24.26
C ASP A 153 -13.56 9.91 -22.81
N VAL A 154 -14.45 9.68 -21.84
CA VAL A 154 -14.20 10.03 -20.42
C VAL A 154 -14.23 8.80 -19.52
N LEU A 155 -15.33 8.05 -19.49
CA LEU A 155 -15.49 6.92 -18.57
C LEU A 155 -14.48 5.81 -18.88
N ARG A 156 -14.39 5.33 -20.13
CA ARG A 156 -13.47 4.21 -20.48
C ARG A 156 -12.00 4.51 -20.17
N PRO A 157 -11.43 5.69 -20.50
CA PRO A 157 -10.06 6.03 -20.10
C PRO A 157 -9.87 6.05 -18.58
N ILE A 158 -10.81 6.62 -17.83
CA ILE A 158 -10.76 6.68 -16.36
C ILE A 158 -10.83 5.28 -15.75
N GLU A 159 -11.71 4.40 -16.25
CA GLU A 159 -11.78 3.00 -15.80
C GLU A 159 -10.48 2.23 -16.07
N THR A 160 -9.87 2.45 -17.23
CA THR A 160 -8.57 1.85 -17.57
C THR A 160 -7.48 2.31 -16.61
N LEU A 161 -7.44 3.62 -16.31
CA LEU A 161 -6.53 4.19 -15.34
C LEU A 161 -6.78 3.66 -13.92
N TYR A 162 -8.05 3.47 -13.53
CA TYR A 162 -8.43 2.90 -12.24
C TYR A 162 -7.89 1.48 -12.08
N ALA A 163 -8.07 0.62 -13.08
CA ALA A 163 -7.56 -0.75 -13.06
C ALA A 163 -6.02 -0.78 -12.91
N TYR A 164 -5.33 0.07 -13.67
CA TYR A 164 -3.88 0.22 -13.59
C TYR A 164 -3.43 0.68 -12.19
N ASN A 165 -4.05 1.74 -11.65
CA ASN A 165 -3.69 2.29 -10.34
C ASN A 165 -4.01 1.31 -9.19
N ASN A 166 -5.09 0.54 -9.30
CA ASN A 166 -5.39 -0.54 -8.36
C ASN A 166 -4.28 -1.60 -8.35
N GLN A 167 -3.84 -2.05 -9.52
CA GLN A 167 -2.74 -3.01 -9.64
C GLN A 167 -1.43 -2.46 -9.04
N LYS A 168 -1.12 -1.18 -9.28
CA LYS A 168 0.06 -0.52 -8.71
C LYS A 168 -0.02 -0.41 -7.19
N THR A 169 -1.18 -0.03 -6.65
CA THR A 169 -1.42 0.05 -5.20
C THR A 169 -1.23 -1.30 -4.53
N GLN A 170 -1.74 -2.38 -5.12
CA GLN A 170 -1.54 -3.74 -4.61
C GLN A 170 -0.07 -4.19 -4.70
N SER A 171 0.63 -3.83 -5.77
CA SER A 171 2.06 -4.09 -5.91
C SER A 171 2.88 -3.36 -4.84
N LEU A 172 2.57 -2.08 -4.60
CA LEU A 172 3.20 -1.27 -3.55
C LEU A 172 2.98 -1.88 -2.17
N ALA A 173 1.73 -2.25 -1.84
CA ALA A 173 1.41 -2.87 -0.55
C ALA A 173 2.21 -4.16 -0.30
N ARG A 174 2.38 -5.00 -1.33
CA ARG A 174 3.21 -6.22 -1.25
C ARG A 174 4.69 -5.89 -1.01
N ARG A 175 5.23 -4.89 -1.72
CA ARG A 175 6.63 -4.46 -1.55
C ARG A 175 6.90 -3.89 -0.17
N ILE A 176 6.02 -3.01 0.34
CA ILE A 176 6.12 -2.45 1.70
C ILE A 176 6.11 -3.58 2.73
N HIS A 177 5.20 -4.55 2.58
CA HIS A 177 5.15 -5.70 3.46
C HIS A 177 6.44 -6.54 3.43
N GLY A 178 6.99 -6.78 2.24
CA GLY A 178 8.27 -7.48 2.06
C GLY A 178 9.42 -6.79 2.79
N ILE A 179 9.60 -5.48 2.56
CA ILE A 179 10.64 -4.68 3.21
C ILE A 179 10.49 -4.70 4.73
N LYS A 180 9.27 -4.54 5.25
CA LYS A 180 9.00 -4.61 6.70
C LYS A 180 9.40 -5.95 7.30
N LYS A 181 9.16 -7.04 6.57
CA LYS A 181 9.56 -8.39 7.00
C LYS A 181 11.09 -8.51 7.06
N GLU A 182 11.81 -7.97 6.08
CA GLU A 182 13.28 -7.95 6.07
C GLU A 182 13.86 -7.08 7.20
N VAL A 183 13.29 -5.91 7.45
CA VAL A 183 13.70 -5.02 8.54
C VAL A 183 13.44 -5.66 9.91
N LYS A 184 12.35 -6.42 10.07
CA LYS A 184 12.08 -7.16 11.30
C LYS A 184 13.21 -8.15 11.62
N VAL A 185 13.75 -8.86 10.62
CA VAL A 185 14.89 -9.78 10.77
C VAL A 185 16.16 -9.04 11.22
N ARG A 186 16.35 -7.79 10.82
CA ARG A 186 17.47 -6.97 11.33
C ARG A 186 17.29 -6.55 12.78
N LYS A 187 16.06 -6.51 13.31
CA LYS A 187 15.82 -6.19 14.73
C LYS A 187 16.27 -7.32 15.66
N ASP A 188 16.39 -8.54 15.14
CA ASP A 188 17.02 -9.67 15.84
C ASP A 188 18.53 -9.44 16.06
N TYR A 189 19.14 -8.46 15.38
CA TYR A 189 20.49 -7.99 15.69
C TYR A 189 20.62 -7.48 17.13
N GLY A 190 19.55 -6.95 17.74
CA GLY A 190 19.58 -6.56 19.14
C GLY A 190 19.75 -7.76 20.09
N VAL A 191 19.18 -8.91 19.74
CA VAL A 191 19.36 -10.17 20.49
C VAL A 191 20.78 -10.69 20.29
N PHE A 192 21.30 -10.63 19.06
CA PHE A 192 22.70 -10.93 18.77
C PHE A 192 23.68 -10.02 19.54
N ASP A 193 23.49 -8.69 19.52
CA ASP A 193 24.36 -7.73 20.19
C ASP A 193 24.35 -7.95 21.70
N LYS A 194 23.18 -8.22 22.28
CA LYS A 194 23.08 -8.61 23.69
C LYS A 194 23.88 -9.88 23.97
N HIS A 195 23.69 -10.94 23.19
CA HIS A 195 24.43 -12.19 23.37
C HIS A 195 25.94 -12.01 23.18
N PHE A 196 26.35 -11.18 22.22
CA PHE A 196 27.74 -10.85 21.98
C PHE A 196 28.37 -10.11 23.18
N ARG A 197 27.67 -9.12 23.75
CA ARG A 197 28.11 -8.41 24.95
C ARG A 197 28.18 -9.33 26.17
N ASP A 198 27.15 -10.16 26.38
CA ASP A 198 27.12 -11.14 27.48
C ASP A 198 28.29 -12.13 27.36
N ALA A 199 28.55 -12.67 26.16
CA ALA A 199 29.67 -13.57 25.91
C ALA A 199 31.04 -12.89 26.09
N SER A 200 31.18 -11.64 25.62
CA SER A 200 32.41 -10.85 25.79
C SER A 200 32.69 -10.58 27.28
N ALA A 201 31.66 -10.25 28.05
CA ALA A 201 31.76 -10.05 29.50
C ALA A 201 32.14 -11.36 30.21
N ALA A 202 31.52 -12.48 29.85
CA ALA A 202 31.85 -13.80 30.40
C ALA A 202 33.29 -14.23 30.09
N PHE A 203 33.77 -14.00 28.87
CA PHE A 203 35.15 -14.26 28.47
C PHE A 203 36.14 -13.39 29.27
N SER A 204 35.85 -12.10 29.40
CA SER A 204 36.67 -11.17 30.18
C SER A 204 36.76 -11.58 31.65
N ALA A 205 35.63 -12.02 32.24
CA ALA A 205 35.60 -12.53 33.60
C ALA A 205 36.40 -13.84 33.78
N ALA A 206 36.36 -14.74 32.79
CA ALA A 206 37.18 -15.96 32.80
C ALA A 206 38.68 -15.63 32.74
N MET A 207 39.07 -14.72 31.86
CA MET A 207 40.47 -14.24 31.77
C MET A 207 40.92 -13.60 33.09
N ALA A 208 40.09 -12.75 33.71
CA ALA A 208 40.37 -12.14 35.00
C ALA A 208 40.49 -13.16 36.15
N SER A 209 39.81 -14.30 36.04
CA SER A 209 39.89 -15.41 37.00
C SER A 209 41.11 -16.33 36.79
N GLY A 210 42.01 -15.97 35.86
CA GLY A 210 43.25 -16.72 35.59
C GLY A 210 43.10 -17.86 34.57
N PHE A 211 41.96 -17.98 33.88
CA PHE A 211 41.86 -18.91 32.76
C PHE A 211 42.68 -18.38 31.57
N SER A 212 43.54 -19.23 31.00
CA SER A 212 44.31 -18.86 29.82
C SER A 212 43.43 -18.88 28.56
N SER A 213 43.56 -17.83 27.72
CA SER A 213 42.89 -17.75 26.42
C SER A 213 43.21 -18.97 25.54
N THR A 214 44.45 -19.45 25.57
CA THR A 214 44.88 -20.62 24.79
C THR A 214 44.22 -21.91 25.29
N SER A 215 43.97 -22.02 26.59
CA SER A 215 43.29 -23.19 27.17
C SER A 215 41.80 -23.22 26.76
N LEU A 216 41.14 -22.06 26.76
CA LEU A 216 39.76 -21.92 26.28
C LEU A 216 39.65 -22.23 24.78
N GLU A 217 40.58 -21.73 23.98
CA GLU A 217 40.63 -22.00 22.54
C GLU A 217 40.86 -23.50 22.25
N CYS A 218 41.83 -24.13 22.91
CA CYS A 218 42.05 -25.57 22.78
C CYS A 218 40.81 -26.39 23.17
N GLN A 219 40.11 -26.01 24.23
CA GLN A 219 38.88 -26.70 24.66
C GLN A 219 37.74 -26.52 23.66
N TYR A 220 37.62 -25.34 23.05
CA TYR A 220 36.65 -25.06 22.00
C TYR A 220 36.90 -25.93 20.76
N HIS A 221 38.14 -25.95 20.26
CA HIS A 221 38.51 -26.78 19.11
C HIS A 221 38.34 -28.28 19.40
N HIS A 222 38.72 -28.74 20.59
CA HIS A 222 38.51 -30.13 21.00
C HIS A 222 37.02 -30.51 20.96
N ARG A 223 36.12 -29.64 21.43
CA ARG A 223 34.67 -29.86 21.34
C ARG A 223 34.13 -29.83 19.92
N LEU A 224 34.59 -28.91 19.06
CA LEU A 224 34.20 -28.88 17.65
C LEU A 224 34.57 -30.19 16.95
N SER A 225 35.76 -30.72 17.21
CA SER A 225 36.21 -32.00 16.66
C SER A 225 35.39 -33.19 17.16
N GLN A 226 34.86 -33.14 18.39
CA GLN A 226 33.95 -34.17 18.90
C GLN A 226 32.56 -34.08 18.24
N MET A 227 32.03 -32.88 18.01
CA MET A 227 30.72 -32.71 17.36
C MET A 227 30.74 -33.02 15.86
N GLY A 228 31.89 -32.89 15.19
CA GLY A 228 32.06 -33.27 13.78
C GLY A 228 31.95 -34.78 13.52
N ARG A 229 32.14 -35.62 14.55
CA ARG A 229 31.82 -37.05 14.48
C ARG A 229 30.35 -37.26 14.85
N GLY A 230 29.47 -36.95 13.89
CA GLY A 230 28.09 -37.38 13.99
C GLY A 230 28.00 -38.90 13.91
N GLU A 231 28.04 -39.59 15.06
CA GLU A 231 27.39 -40.88 15.20
C GLU A 231 25.88 -40.62 15.07
N TYR A 232 25.38 -40.74 13.84
CA TYR A 232 23.95 -40.85 13.59
C TYR A 232 23.44 -42.10 14.32
N PRO A 233 22.41 -42.01 15.17
CA PRO A 233 21.73 -43.21 15.63
C PRO A 233 21.09 -43.87 14.41
N SER A 234 21.65 -45.02 14.02
CA SER A 234 21.15 -45.86 12.94
C SER A 234 19.78 -46.41 13.32
N ASN A 235 18.72 -45.76 12.86
CA ASN A 235 17.38 -46.33 12.85
C ASN A 235 17.08 -46.81 11.42
N ASN A 236 17.20 -48.11 11.23
CA ASN A 236 16.70 -48.84 10.07
C ASN A 236 15.17 -48.69 9.98
N VAL A 237 14.65 -47.89 9.05
CA VAL A 237 13.40 -48.19 8.32
C VAL A 237 13.48 -47.55 6.93
N ALA A 238 13.38 -48.40 5.90
CA ALA A 238 13.26 -48.01 4.51
C ALA A 238 11.92 -47.30 4.24
N SER A 239 11.92 -46.21 3.44
CA SER A 239 10.89 -46.00 2.41
C SER A 239 11.20 -44.83 1.46
N THR A 240 11.31 -45.20 0.20
CA THR A 240 11.16 -44.52 -1.10
C THR A 240 10.89 -43.01 -1.23
N HIS A 241 11.71 -42.40 -2.09
CA HIS A 241 11.40 -41.38 -3.14
C HIS A 241 10.50 -40.17 -2.82
N THR A 242 11.02 -38.95 -2.99
CA THR A 242 10.72 -38.07 -4.15
C THR A 242 11.40 -36.70 -4.04
N LYS A 243 11.69 -36.11 -5.21
CA LYS A 243 12.40 -34.85 -5.49
C LYS A 243 11.78 -33.63 -4.79
N GLN A 244 12.60 -32.72 -4.25
CA GLN A 244 12.43 -31.24 -4.19
C GLN A 244 13.50 -30.65 -3.25
N SER A 245 14.40 -29.78 -3.70
CA SER A 245 14.24 -28.32 -3.88
C SER A 245 15.09 -27.58 -2.85
N GLY A 246 15.91 -26.62 -3.32
CA GLY A 246 16.99 -25.92 -2.60
C GLY A 246 16.58 -25.02 -1.41
N THR A 247 15.44 -25.29 -0.76
CA THR A 247 14.94 -24.57 0.42
C THR A 247 15.20 -25.30 1.75
N VAL A 248 15.66 -26.55 1.71
CA VAL A 248 15.99 -27.32 2.93
C VAL A 248 17.31 -26.87 3.55
N ALA A 249 18.32 -26.53 2.73
CA ALA A 249 19.64 -26.11 3.24
C ALA A 249 19.59 -24.85 4.13
N LEU A 250 18.69 -23.90 3.84
CA LEU A 250 18.52 -22.69 4.66
C LEU A 250 17.68 -22.92 5.93
N LYS A 251 16.74 -23.89 5.92
CA LYS A 251 16.02 -24.31 7.14
C LYS A 251 16.91 -25.10 8.09
N THR A 252 17.87 -25.89 7.59
CA THR A 252 18.81 -26.65 8.42
C THR A 252 19.82 -25.74 9.14
N LEU A 253 20.28 -24.66 8.49
CA LEU A 253 21.13 -23.64 9.12
C LEU A 253 20.41 -22.90 10.26
N ASN A 254 19.13 -22.55 10.07
CA ASN A 254 18.32 -21.87 11.09
C ASN A 254 17.95 -22.79 12.27
N ASN A 255 17.79 -24.10 12.05
CA ASN A 255 17.56 -25.06 13.13
C ASN A 255 18.83 -25.33 13.95
N ASN A 256 20.01 -25.28 13.32
CA ASN A 256 21.28 -25.51 14.01
C ASN A 256 21.69 -24.30 14.87
N SER A 257 21.41 -23.07 14.44
CA SER A 257 21.63 -21.87 15.26
C SER A 257 20.69 -21.84 16.48
N HIS A 258 19.42 -22.22 16.33
CA HIS A 258 18.48 -22.32 17.44
C HIS A 258 18.85 -23.42 18.44
N LYS A 259 19.39 -24.56 17.96
CA LYS A 259 19.93 -25.62 18.81
C LYS A 259 21.20 -25.16 19.54
N LEU A 260 22.08 -24.41 18.89
CA LEU A 260 23.30 -23.87 19.49
C LEU A 260 22.98 -22.83 20.59
N VAL A 261 21.99 -21.96 20.36
CA VAL A 261 21.54 -20.96 21.34
C VAL A 261 20.80 -21.61 22.51
N ASN A 262 19.95 -22.62 22.26
CA ASN A 262 19.35 -23.42 23.34
C ASN A 262 20.42 -24.21 24.11
N TRP A 263 21.45 -24.72 23.44
CA TRP A 263 22.56 -25.44 24.08
C TRP A 263 23.42 -24.52 24.96
N LEU A 264 23.72 -23.31 24.50
CA LEU A 264 24.42 -22.28 25.29
C LEU A 264 23.62 -21.87 26.54
N ARG A 265 22.28 -21.75 26.44
CA ARG A 265 21.41 -21.43 27.57
C ARG A 265 21.21 -22.58 28.56
N SER A 266 21.04 -23.82 28.09
CA SER A 266 20.87 -25.00 28.95
C SER A 266 22.17 -25.37 29.67
N SER A 267 23.33 -25.09 29.07
CA SER A 267 24.65 -25.31 29.67
C SER A 267 24.95 -24.36 30.84
N GLU A 268 24.46 -23.12 30.84
CA GLU A 268 24.79 -22.17 31.93
C GLU A 268 24.14 -22.60 33.26
N GLN A 269 22.90 -23.09 33.22
CA GLN A 269 22.20 -23.60 34.41
C GLN A 269 22.88 -24.87 34.94
N HIS A 270 23.19 -25.82 34.05
CA HIS A 270 23.83 -27.07 34.43
C HIS A 270 25.28 -26.88 34.90
N ARG A 271 26.02 -25.92 34.31
CA ARG A 271 27.38 -25.56 34.73
C ARG A 271 27.39 -24.82 36.06
N LYS A 272 26.40 -23.97 36.33
CA LYS A 272 26.21 -23.34 37.66
C LYS A 272 25.87 -24.36 38.72
N GLU A 273 24.98 -25.32 38.44
CA GLU A 273 24.68 -26.43 39.35
C GLU A 273 25.91 -27.31 39.61
N HIS A 274 26.68 -27.64 38.57
CA HIS A 274 27.89 -28.45 38.73
C HIS A 274 29.01 -27.73 39.49
N LEU A 275 29.15 -26.40 39.31
CA LEU A 275 30.06 -25.57 40.10
C LEU A 275 29.61 -25.45 41.56
N ALA A 276 28.31 -25.25 41.80
CA ALA A 276 27.75 -25.21 43.14
C ALA A 276 27.94 -26.56 43.87
N ASN A 277 27.66 -27.68 43.20
CA ASN A 277 27.84 -29.01 43.75
C ASN A 277 29.31 -29.34 44.04
N ASN A 278 30.25 -28.89 43.20
CA ASN A 278 31.68 -29.06 43.46
C ASN A 278 32.18 -28.17 44.61
N ALA A 279 31.69 -26.93 44.72
CA ALA A 279 32.03 -26.04 45.83
C ALA A 279 31.55 -26.62 47.17
N VAL A 280 30.35 -27.18 47.21
CA VAL A 280 29.81 -27.87 48.39
C VAL A 280 30.69 -29.05 48.78
N LYS A 281 31.08 -29.91 47.83
CA LYS A 281 31.98 -31.05 48.10
C LYS A 281 33.34 -30.62 48.64
N VAL A 282 33.93 -29.55 48.09
CA VAL A 282 35.21 -29.02 48.56
C VAL A 282 35.11 -28.46 49.98
N LEU A 283 34.00 -27.78 50.31
CA LEU A 283 33.76 -27.30 51.66
C LEU A 283 33.50 -28.43 52.66
N GLU A 284 32.78 -29.47 52.26
CA GLU A 284 32.50 -30.64 53.09
C GLU A 284 33.79 -31.42 53.44
N VAL A 285 34.67 -31.63 52.45
CA VAL A 285 36.01 -32.25 52.67
C VAL A 285 36.88 -31.38 53.59
N ARG A 286 36.79 -30.05 53.47
CA ARG A 286 37.50 -29.13 54.36
C ARG A 286 36.96 -29.16 55.79
N GLN A 287 35.64 -29.22 55.96
CA GLN A 287 34.99 -29.30 57.27
C GLN A 287 35.34 -30.63 57.98
N LEU A 288 35.36 -31.75 57.25
CA LEU A 288 35.77 -33.04 57.79
C LEU A 288 37.24 -33.05 58.23
N SER A 289 38.12 -32.37 57.49
CA SER A 289 39.51 -32.18 57.88
C SER A 289 39.66 -31.34 59.15
N ILE A 290 38.86 -30.28 59.32
CA ILE A 290 38.86 -29.42 60.51
C ILE A 290 38.36 -30.19 61.75
N CYS A 291 37.24 -30.92 61.65
CA CYS A 291 36.74 -31.73 62.76
C CYS A 291 37.64 -32.93 63.12
N SER A 292 38.48 -33.37 62.19
CA SER A 292 39.50 -34.41 62.46
C SER A 292 40.71 -33.82 63.18
N PHE A 293 41.10 -32.60 62.83
CA PHE A 293 42.18 -31.86 63.49
C PHE A 293 41.81 -31.45 64.92
N GLU A 294 40.58 -30.99 65.16
CA GLU A 294 40.12 -30.62 66.51
C GLU A 294 40.09 -31.84 67.46
N ARG A 295 39.66 -33.01 66.98
CA ARG A 295 39.73 -34.26 67.77
C ARG A 295 41.18 -34.70 68.07
N GLU A 296 42.14 -34.38 67.20
CA GLU A 296 43.55 -34.68 67.45
C GLU A 296 44.20 -33.69 68.43
N CYS A 297 43.70 -32.45 68.49
CA CYS A 297 44.14 -31.45 69.46
C CYS A 297 43.56 -31.66 70.86
N GLU A 298 42.29 -32.08 70.98
CA GLU A 298 41.68 -32.41 72.29
C GLU A 298 42.32 -33.64 72.95
N GLY A 299 42.80 -34.60 72.16
CA GLY A 299 43.51 -35.78 72.67
C GLY A 299 44.92 -35.52 73.23
N LYS A 300 45.53 -34.35 72.96
CA LYS A 300 46.89 -34.00 73.41
C LYS A 300 46.94 -33.10 74.65
N ASN A 301 45.79 -32.65 75.16
CA ASN A 301 45.68 -31.81 76.37
C ASN A 301 45.20 -32.58 77.63
N SER A 302 45.16 -33.91 77.58
CA SER A 302 44.91 -34.78 78.75
C SER A 302 46.11 -35.68 79.02
N VAL A 303 47.22 -35.09 79.43
CA VAL A 303 48.30 -35.73 80.22
C VAL A 303 48.83 -34.69 81.21
#